data_AF-A0A8T1DPD4-F1
#
_entry.id   AF-A0A8T1DPD4-F1
#
_cell.length_a   1.000
_cell.length_b   1.000
_cell.length_c   1.000
_cell.angle_alpha   90.00
_cell.angle_beta   90.00
_cell.angle_gamma   90.00
#
_symmetry.space_group_name_H-M   'P 1'
#
loop_
_entity.id
_entity.type
_entity.pdbx_description
1 polymer ?
#
loop_
_entity_poly.entity_id
_entity_poly.type
_entity_poly.pdbx_seq_one_letter_code
_entity_poly.pdbx_strand_id
1 'polypeptide(L)'
;MAYGCDPSSHPTKQWIEDNIDDYQDDDNLVVEVSGMAFCNSDDDCTISTSGSSAVTTGTCNSEGRCECSSDSWTGPRCTETASNEDGDNLYGPPILVALLIAAVVCVATFITVLYKVTQAKRNGARMRDQALKMEHAKHIQTAGADSVDEGTKVAKEPHSNNFV
;
A
#
# COMPACT_ATOMS: atom_id res chain seq x y z
N MET A 1 0.51 -42.73 26.33
CA MET A 1 -0.25 -41.92 25.37
C MET A 1 0.55 -40.66 25.12
N ALA A 2 1.14 -40.55 23.93
CA ALA A 2 1.91 -39.39 23.53
C ALA A 2 0.94 -38.37 22.94
N TYR A 3 0.89 -37.18 23.52
CA TYR A 3 0.11 -36.06 23.01
C TYR A 3 1.10 -35.08 22.36
N GLY A 4 0.94 -34.83 21.07
CA GLY A 4 1.81 -33.95 20.29
C GLY A 4 1.82 -34.34 18.81
N CYS A 5 2.20 -33.40 17.95
CA CYS A 5 2.26 -33.60 16.50
C CYS A 5 3.43 -34.49 16.04
N ASP A 6 4.33 -34.86 16.95
CA ASP A 6 5.51 -35.67 16.65
C ASP A 6 5.84 -36.64 17.80
N PRO A 7 5.02 -37.68 18.03
CA PRO A 7 5.25 -38.65 19.09
C PRO A 7 6.34 -39.65 18.66
N SER A 8 7.28 -39.97 19.55
CA SER A 8 8.36 -40.95 19.27
C SER A 8 7.89 -42.37 18.95
N SER A 9 6.61 -42.67 19.14
CA SER A 9 6.00 -43.96 18.86
C SER A 9 5.44 -44.10 17.44
N HIS A 10 5.36 -43.01 16.67
CA HIS A 10 4.84 -43.01 15.30
C HIS A 10 5.78 -42.20 14.40
N PRO A 11 5.76 -42.42 13.09
CA PRO A 11 6.58 -41.63 12.19
C PRO A 11 6.15 -40.15 12.19
N THR A 12 7.11 -39.28 11.91
CA THR A 12 6.88 -37.84 11.82
C THR A 12 6.09 -37.50 10.55
N LYS A 13 5.45 -36.33 10.50
CA LYS A 13 4.77 -35.84 9.28
C LYS A 13 5.69 -35.88 8.06
N GLN A 14 6.90 -35.35 8.20
CA GLN A 14 7.87 -35.31 7.11
C GLN A 14 8.25 -36.71 6.62
N TRP A 15 8.45 -37.66 7.55
CA TRP A 15 8.79 -39.01 7.15
C TRP A 15 7.63 -39.68 6.39
N ILE A 16 6.37 -39.43 6.77
CA ILE A 16 5.19 -39.97 6.07
C ILE A 16 5.11 -39.40 4.66
N GLU A 17 5.34 -38.10 4.51
CA GLU A 17 5.36 -37.42 3.20
C GLU A 17 6.49 -37.95 2.31
N ASP A 18 7.68 -38.16 2.88
CA ASP A 18 8.85 -38.69 2.15
C ASP A 18 8.69 -40.17 1.77
N ASN A 19 7.77 -40.90 2.42
CA ASN A 19 7.51 -42.33 2.19
C ASN A 19 6.04 -42.58 1.82
N ILE A 20 5.41 -41.65 1.09
CA ILE A 20 3.96 -41.66 0.85
C ILE A 20 3.46 -42.94 0.18
N ASP A 21 4.31 -43.59 -0.63
CA ASP A 21 4.02 -44.85 -1.31
C ASP A 21 3.72 -46.01 -0.34
N ASP A 22 4.18 -45.93 0.91
CA ASP A 22 3.86 -46.92 1.96
C ASP A 22 2.50 -46.65 2.63
N TYR A 23 1.92 -45.46 2.42
CA TYR A 23 0.72 -44.96 3.10
C TYR A 23 -0.48 -44.71 2.19
N GLN A 24 -0.28 -44.79 0.88
CA GLN A 24 -1.34 -44.73 -0.11
C GLN A 24 -1.29 -45.93 -1.03
N ASP A 25 -2.46 -46.32 -1.54
CA ASP A 25 -2.61 -47.30 -2.60
C ASP A 25 -3.70 -46.83 -3.57
N ASP A 26 -4.00 -47.64 -4.60
CA ASP A 26 -4.99 -47.31 -5.61
C ASP A 26 -6.42 -47.15 -5.04
N ASP A 27 -6.70 -47.70 -3.86
CA ASP A 27 -8.00 -47.66 -3.18
C ASP A 27 -8.06 -46.61 -2.04
N ASN A 28 -6.91 -46.13 -1.55
CA ASN A 28 -6.76 -45.18 -0.45
C ASN A 28 -5.66 -44.15 -0.77
N LEU A 29 -5.99 -43.22 -1.67
CA LEU A 29 -5.10 -42.12 -2.03
C LEU A 29 -5.03 -41.07 -0.91
N VAL A 30 -3.84 -40.49 -0.71
CA VAL A 30 -3.69 -39.31 0.13
C VAL A 30 -4.31 -38.12 -0.59
N VAL A 31 -5.35 -37.56 0.02
CA VAL A 31 -6.07 -36.40 -0.52
C VAL A 31 -6.08 -35.28 0.51
N GLU A 32 -5.76 -34.07 0.06
CA GLU A 32 -5.96 -32.89 0.88
C GLU A 32 -7.46 -32.59 0.98
N VAL A 33 -7.93 -32.38 2.20
CA VAL A 33 -9.33 -32.07 2.49
C VAL A 33 -9.45 -30.69 3.09
N SER A 34 -10.42 -29.92 2.61
CA SER A 34 -10.81 -28.65 3.22
C SER A 34 -11.89 -28.94 4.26
N GLY A 35 -11.53 -28.86 5.55
CA GLY A 35 -12.40 -29.21 6.66
C GLY A 35 -12.39 -30.71 7.00
N MET A 36 -13.45 -31.17 7.66
CA MET A 36 -13.65 -32.57 8.11
C MET A 36 -12.79 -33.05 9.29
N ALA A 37 -11.99 -32.19 9.94
CA ALA A 37 -11.47 -32.54 11.26
C ALA A 37 -12.60 -32.63 12.30
N PHE A 38 -12.42 -33.49 13.28
CA PHE A 38 -13.30 -33.54 14.45
C PHE A 38 -13.19 -32.24 15.27
N CYS A 39 -14.33 -31.70 15.66
CA CYS A 39 -14.45 -30.47 16.44
C CYS A 39 -15.54 -30.60 17.51
N ASN A 40 -15.42 -29.79 18.57
CA ASN A 40 -16.45 -29.61 19.60
C ASN A 40 -17.02 -28.19 19.61
N SER A 41 -16.25 -27.20 19.12
CA SER A 41 -16.68 -25.81 18.98
C SER A 41 -16.04 -25.16 17.75
N ASP A 42 -16.53 -24.01 17.34
CA ASP A 42 -15.98 -23.26 16.19
C ASP A 42 -14.50 -22.89 16.38
N ASP A 43 -14.04 -22.76 17.63
CA ASP A 43 -12.64 -22.49 17.97
C ASP A 43 -11.68 -23.59 17.50
N ASP A 44 -12.17 -24.83 17.34
CA ASP A 44 -11.39 -25.95 16.80
C ASP A 44 -11.10 -25.81 15.29
N CYS A 45 -11.90 -25.02 14.59
CA CYS A 45 -11.96 -24.92 13.13
C CYS A 45 -11.55 -23.54 12.62
N THR A 46 -10.99 -22.68 13.48
CA THR A 46 -10.58 -21.34 13.10
C THR A 46 -9.19 -21.01 13.63
N ILE A 47 -8.46 -20.15 12.91
CA ILE A 47 -7.22 -19.58 13.46
C ILE A 47 -7.57 -18.77 14.72
N SER A 48 -6.85 -19.03 15.82
CA SER A 48 -7.13 -18.37 17.10
C SER A 48 -7.06 -16.86 16.98
N THR A 49 -8.09 -16.16 17.46
CA THR A 49 -8.18 -14.70 17.48
C THR A 49 -7.08 -14.12 18.36
N SER A 50 -5.95 -13.78 17.76
CA SER A 50 -4.84 -13.12 18.43
C SER A 50 -4.89 -11.63 18.09
N GLY A 51 -5.74 -10.86 18.77
CA GLY A 51 -5.83 -9.40 18.64
C GLY A 51 -7.20 -8.85 18.18
N SER A 52 -7.20 -7.62 17.63
CA SER A 52 -8.41 -6.84 17.29
C SER A 52 -9.09 -7.22 15.95
N SER A 53 -8.63 -8.27 15.29
CA SER A 53 -9.19 -8.77 14.04
C SER A 53 -9.31 -10.28 14.14
N ALA A 54 -10.50 -10.74 14.54
CA ALA A 54 -10.88 -12.14 14.46
C ALA A 54 -11.26 -12.44 13.02
N VAL A 55 -10.55 -13.38 12.38
CA VAL A 55 -10.95 -13.94 11.09
C VAL A 55 -11.47 -15.34 11.37
N THR A 56 -12.77 -15.55 11.14
CA THR A 56 -13.37 -16.88 11.24
C THR A 56 -13.10 -17.64 9.93
N THR A 57 -12.25 -18.65 10.01
CA THR A 57 -11.79 -19.42 8.85
C THR A 57 -12.56 -20.72 8.65
N GLY A 58 -13.29 -21.15 9.69
CA GLY A 58 -14.22 -22.27 9.64
C GLY A 58 -15.10 -22.34 10.88
N THR A 59 -16.10 -23.21 10.83
CA THR A 59 -17.08 -23.46 11.91
C THR A 59 -17.23 -24.96 12.15
N CYS A 60 -17.66 -25.33 13.36
CA CYS A 60 -17.97 -26.70 13.70
C CYS A 60 -19.43 -27.00 13.38
N ASN A 61 -19.65 -27.88 12.40
CA ASN A 61 -20.99 -28.24 11.99
C ASN A 61 -21.69 -29.15 13.01
N SER A 62 -22.98 -29.41 12.81
CA SER A 62 -23.79 -30.24 13.73
C SER A 62 -23.35 -31.70 13.81
N GLU A 63 -22.52 -32.17 12.88
CA GLU A 63 -21.97 -33.54 12.86
C GLU A 63 -20.62 -33.63 13.61
N GLY A 64 -20.16 -32.51 14.20
CA GLY A 64 -18.87 -32.43 14.87
C GLY A 64 -17.72 -32.49 13.87
N ARG A 65 -17.87 -31.84 12.72
CA ARG A 65 -16.83 -31.69 11.68
C ARG A 65 -16.61 -30.23 11.34
N CYS A 66 -15.34 -29.88 11.10
CA CYS A 66 -15.00 -28.54 10.62
C CYS A 66 -15.50 -28.33 9.19
N GLU A 67 -16.06 -27.16 8.95
CA GLU A 67 -16.49 -26.66 7.65
C GLU A 67 -15.83 -25.31 7.40
N CYS A 68 -15.08 -25.17 6.30
CA CYS A 68 -14.32 -23.96 6.03
C CYS A 68 -15.23 -22.83 5.54
N SER A 69 -14.93 -21.60 5.95
CA SER A 69 -15.79 -20.44 5.67
C SER A 69 -15.71 -19.95 4.22
N SER A 70 -14.63 -20.27 3.51
CA SER A 70 -14.46 -20.00 2.09
C SER A 70 -13.39 -20.90 1.46
N ASP A 71 -13.34 -20.91 0.13
CA ASP A 71 -12.30 -21.60 -0.66
C ASP A 71 -10.91 -20.98 -0.52
N SER A 72 -10.78 -19.89 0.25
CA SER A 72 -9.48 -19.30 0.62
C SER A 72 -8.84 -19.99 1.83
N TRP A 73 -9.59 -20.86 2.50
CA TRP A 73 -9.15 -21.63 3.66
C TRP A 73 -9.26 -23.13 3.38
N THR A 74 -8.22 -23.85 3.75
CA THR A 74 -8.11 -25.30 3.54
C THR A 74 -7.48 -26.00 4.76
N GLY A 75 -7.26 -27.29 4.61
CA GLY A 75 -6.76 -28.18 5.62
C GLY A 75 -7.88 -28.68 6.54
N PRO A 76 -7.63 -29.74 7.33
CA PRO A 76 -8.69 -30.40 8.09
C PRO A 76 -9.43 -29.50 9.09
N ARG A 77 -8.72 -28.52 9.66
CA ARG A 77 -9.24 -27.54 10.62
C ARG A 77 -9.44 -26.14 10.04
N CYS A 78 -9.36 -25.97 8.71
CA CYS A 78 -9.53 -24.67 8.05
C CYS A 78 -8.54 -23.60 8.54
N THR A 79 -7.35 -23.99 8.98
CA THR A 79 -6.31 -23.09 9.50
C THR A 79 -5.21 -22.78 8.50
N GLU A 80 -5.29 -23.36 7.30
CA GLU A 80 -4.31 -23.18 6.23
C GLU A 80 -4.91 -22.34 5.13
N THR A 81 -4.11 -21.50 4.48
CA THR A 81 -4.57 -20.72 3.32
C THR A 81 -4.56 -21.61 2.10
N ALA A 82 -5.67 -21.65 1.37
CA ALA A 82 -5.73 -22.38 0.11
C ALA A 82 -4.82 -21.72 -0.92
N SER A 83 -3.89 -22.50 -1.48
CA SER A 83 -3.16 -22.13 -2.69
C SER A 83 -3.91 -22.66 -3.90
N ASN A 84 -4.73 -21.80 -4.52
CA ASN A 84 -5.32 -22.12 -5.81
C ASN A 84 -4.34 -21.73 -6.92
N GLU A 85 -3.93 -22.69 -7.76
CA GLU A 85 -3.24 -22.38 -9.03
C GLU A 85 -4.17 -21.64 -10.01
N ASP A 86 -5.47 -21.89 -9.89
CA ASP A 86 -6.55 -21.15 -10.53
C ASP A 86 -6.90 -19.91 -9.69
N GLY A 87 -6.23 -18.79 -9.98
CA GLY A 87 -6.11 -17.60 -9.15
C GLY A 87 -7.36 -16.75 -8.84
N ASP A 88 -8.53 -17.35 -8.67
CA ASP A 88 -9.80 -16.63 -8.49
C ASP A 88 -10.15 -16.34 -7.01
N ASN A 89 -9.61 -17.10 -6.04
CA ASN A 89 -9.99 -16.99 -4.62
C ASN A 89 -8.80 -16.85 -3.64
N LEU A 90 -7.72 -16.18 -4.05
CA LEU A 90 -6.58 -15.88 -3.17
C LEU A 90 -6.93 -14.79 -2.14
N TYR A 91 -6.34 -14.89 -0.95
CA TYR A 91 -6.40 -13.87 0.10
C TYR A 91 -5.84 -12.53 -0.41
N GLY A 92 -6.72 -11.58 -0.70
CA GLY A 92 -6.37 -10.23 -1.15
C GLY A 92 -7.45 -9.62 -2.04
N PRO A 93 -7.39 -8.30 -2.34
CA PRO A 93 -8.21 -7.71 -3.38
C PRO A 93 -7.92 -8.40 -4.72
N PRO A 94 -8.91 -8.60 -5.60
CA PRO A 94 -8.71 -9.23 -6.90
C PRO A 94 -7.53 -8.60 -7.64
N ILE A 95 -6.65 -9.41 -8.24
CA ILE A 95 -5.38 -8.93 -8.81
C ILE A 95 -5.60 -7.82 -9.86
N LEU A 96 -6.69 -7.90 -10.64
CA LEU A 96 -7.10 -6.87 -11.60
C LEU A 96 -7.38 -5.53 -10.92
N VAL A 97 -8.05 -5.54 -9.76
CA VAL A 97 -8.35 -4.33 -8.99
C VAL A 97 -7.05 -3.71 -8.46
N ALA A 98 -6.14 -4.54 -7.94
CA ALA A 98 -4.84 -4.07 -7.48
C ALA A 98 -4.01 -3.43 -8.62
N LEU A 99 -3.99 -4.06 -9.79
CA LEU A 99 -3.29 -3.55 -10.98
C LEU A 99 -3.88 -2.22 -11.48
N LEU A 100 -5.22 -2.07 -11.47
CA LEU A 100 -5.86 -0.81 -11.87
C LEU A 100 -5.50 0.33 -10.91
N ILE A 101 -5.53 0.09 -9.60
CA ILE A 101 -5.15 1.11 -8.61
C ILE A 101 -3.68 1.51 -8.80
N ALA A 102 -2.79 0.52 -8.96
CA ALA A 102 -1.37 0.79 -9.20
C ALA A 102 -1.16 1.62 -10.48
N ALA A 103 -1.85 1.29 -11.57
CA ALA A 103 -1.77 2.04 -12.83
C ALA A 103 -2.23 3.51 -12.65
N VAL A 104 -3.34 3.74 -11.94
CA VAL A 104 -3.84 5.09 -11.66
C VAL A 104 -2.83 5.91 -10.85
N VAL A 105 -2.22 5.32 -9.82
CA VAL A 105 -1.20 5.99 -9.00
C VAL A 105 0.05 6.32 -9.83
N CYS A 106 0.51 5.40 -10.67
CA CYS A 106 1.62 5.64 -11.60
C CYS A 106 1.33 6.76 -12.59
N VAL A 107 0.12 6.81 -13.15
CA VAL A 107 -0.28 7.89 -14.07
C VAL A 107 -0.39 9.23 -13.35
N ALA A 108 -1.00 9.28 -12.16
CA ALA A 108 -1.13 10.50 -11.38
C ALA A 108 0.24 11.07 -10.95
N THR A 109 1.15 10.20 -10.52
CA THR A 109 2.54 10.59 -10.19
C THR A 109 3.29 11.10 -11.42
N PHE A 110 3.14 10.46 -12.58
CA PHE A 110 3.73 10.97 -13.82
C PHE A 110 3.18 12.34 -14.23
N ILE A 111 1.86 12.54 -14.19
CA ILE A 111 1.23 13.82 -14.50
C ILE A 111 1.70 14.93 -13.55
N THR A 112 1.78 14.64 -12.26
CA THR A 112 2.24 15.63 -11.26
C THR A 112 3.69 16.02 -11.49
N VAL A 113 4.59 15.07 -11.80
CA VAL A 113 5.98 15.36 -12.15
C VAL A 113 6.06 16.26 -13.38
N LEU A 114 5.34 15.93 -14.46
CA LEU A 114 5.32 16.77 -15.66
C LEU A 114 4.82 18.18 -15.37
N TYR A 115 3.71 18.30 -14.63
CA TYR A 115 3.16 19.60 -14.27
C TYR A 115 4.16 20.44 -13.46
N LYS A 116 4.88 19.83 -12.51
CA LYS A 116 5.91 20.51 -11.72
C LYS A 116 7.10 20.94 -12.58
N VAL A 117 7.54 20.12 -13.53
CA VAL A 117 8.63 20.47 -14.47
C VAL A 117 8.20 21.62 -15.38
N THR A 118 6.99 21.61 -15.91
CA THR A 118 6.47 22.71 -16.73
C THR A 118 6.31 24.00 -15.92
N GLN A 119 5.81 23.91 -14.69
CA GLN A 119 5.72 25.05 -13.77
C GLN A 119 7.11 25.61 -13.44
N ALA A 120 8.10 24.76 -13.16
CA ALA A 120 9.47 25.19 -12.89
C ALA A 120 10.08 25.91 -14.10
N LYS A 121 9.86 25.40 -15.32
CA LYS A 121 10.28 26.08 -16.56
C LYS A 121 9.60 27.46 -16.72
N ARG A 122 8.28 27.55 -16.47
CA ARG A 122 7.52 28.81 -16.57
C ARG A 122 7.97 29.82 -15.52
N ASN A 123 8.21 29.39 -14.29
CA ASN A 123 8.69 30.25 -13.21
C ASN A 123 10.12 30.74 -13.47
N GLY A 124 11.01 29.86 -13.98
CA GLY A 124 12.35 30.26 -14.41
C GLY A 124 12.36 31.28 -15.55
N ALA A 125 11.45 31.16 -16.52
CA ALA A 125 11.30 32.14 -17.60
C ALA A 125 10.81 33.51 -17.07
N ARG A 126 9.87 33.51 -16.11
CA ARG A 126 9.40 34.75 -15.44
C ARG A 126 10.51 35.45 -14.66
N MET A 127 11.33 34.71 -13.93
CA MET A 127 12.47 35.25 -13.19
C MET A 127 13.50 35.91 -14.13
N ARG A 128 13.74 35.32 -15.30
CA ARG A 128 14.63 35.90 -16.33
C ARG A 128 14.08 37.19 -16.92
N ASP A 129 12.79 37.25 -17.21
CA ASP A 129 12.14 38.49 -17.70
C ASP A 129 12.18 39.61 -16.64
N GLN A 130 11.98 39.28 -15.36
CA GLN A 130 12.12 40.23 -14.25
C GLN A 130 13.56 40.73 -14.09
N ALA A 131 14.56 39.86 -14.23
CA ALA A 131 15.96 40.24 -14.18
C ALA A 131 16.34 41.20 -15.33
N LEU A 132 15.88 40.93 -16.55
CA LEU A 132 16.11 41.83 -17.71
C LEU A 132 15.45 43.20 -17.51
N LYS A 133 14.22 43.25 -16.99
CA LYS A 133 13.54 44.52 -16.66
C LYS A 133 14.25 45.31 -15.57
N MET A 134 14.84 44.63 -14.57
CA MET A 134 15.60 45.26 -13.50
C MET A 134 16.92 45.85 -14.01
N GLU A 135 17.63 45.15 -14.91
CA GLU A 135 18.83 45.67 -15.59
C GLU A 135 18.48 46.88 -16.48
N HIS A 136 17.38 46.84 -17.23
CA HIS A 136 16.92 47.99 -18.03
C HIS A 136 16.56 49.20 -17.15
N ALA A 137 15.90 48.98 -16.01
CA ALA A 137 15.58 50.04 -15.05
C ALA A 137 16.85 50.66 -14.44
N LYS A 138 17.87 49.84 -14.17
CA LYS A 138 19.17 50.31 -13.70
C LYS A 138 19.89 51.16 -14.75
N HIS A 139 19.88 50.75 -16.02
CA HIS A 139 20.46 51.54 -17.11
C HIS A 139 19.74 52.88 -17.30
N ILE A 140 18.41 52.94 -17.17
CA ILE A 140 17.64 54.19 -17.25
C ILE A 140 17.95 55.11 -16.06
N GLN A 141 18.10 54.58 -14.84
CA GLN A 141 18.48 55.38 -13.67
C GLN A 141 19.92 55.89 -13.74
N THR A 142 20.84 55.11 -14.31
CA THR A 142 22.25 55.53 -14.47
C THR A 142 22.38 56.60 -15.57
N ALA A 143 21.62 56.47 -16.68
CA ALA A 143 21.55 57.49 -17.73
C ALA A 143 20.83 58.78 -17.29
N GLY A 144 19.91 58.70 -16.33
CA GLY A 144 19.21 59.86 -15.76
C GLY A 144 20.03 60.65 -14.73
N ALA A 145 21.12 60.09 -14.19
CA ALA A 145 21.99 60.77 -13.23
C ALA A 145 23.06 61.66 -13.89
N ASP A 146 23.37 61.45 -15.18
CA ASP A 146 24.38 62.24 -15.92
C ASP A 146 23.82 63.50 -16.59
N SER A 147 22.53 63.78 -16.45
CA SER A 147 21.88 64.87 -17.18
C SER A 147 20.92 65.72 -16.35
N VAL A 148 21.33 66.22 -15.17
CA VAL A 148 20.82 67.49 -14.61
C VAL A 148 21.87 68.09 -13.65
N ASP A 149 22.81 68.86 -14.18
CA ASP A 149 23.34 70.05 -13.51
C ASP A 149 23.01 71.24 -14.41
N GLU A 150 21.99 72.03 -14.06
CA GLU A 150 22.01 73.49 -14.21
C GLU A 150 20.78 74.13 -13.53
N GLY A 151 21.05 74.91 -12.47
CA GLY A 151 20.29 76.10 -12.06
C GLY A 151 18.81 75.98 -11.65
N THR A 152 18.52 76.18 -10.36
CA THR A 152 17.70 77.31 -9.83
C THR A 152 17.28 77.07 -8.37
N LYS A 153 17.57 78.03 -7.50
CA LYS A 153 17.20 78.08 -6.07
C LYS A 153 15.81 78.68 -5.87
N VAL A 154 14.91 78.06 -5.08
CA VAL A 154 13.86 78.68 -4.21
C VAL A 154 13.39 77.58 -3.22
N ALA A 155 13.79 77.51 -1.94
CA ALA A 155 13.37 78.23 -0.72
C ALA A 155 11.96 77.90 -0.13
N LYS A 156 11.97 77.34 1.11
CA LYS A 156 11.03 77.48 2.28
C LYS A 156 9.54 77.08 2.12
N GLU A 157 8.79 76.48 3.06
CA GLU A 157 8.91 75.92 4.44
C GLU A 157 7.57 75.16 4.76
N PRO A 158 7.22 74.66 5.99
CA PRO A 158 6.49 73.40 6.18
C PRO A 158 5.08 73.55 6.82
N HIS A 159 4.29 72.48 6.82
CA HIS A 159 3.10 72.35 7.69
C HIS A 159 2.91 70.85 7.99
N SER A 160 3.38 70.33 9.13
CA SER A 160 2.72 70.28 10.45
C SER A 160 1.25 69.83 10.38
N ASN A 161 0.96 68.62 10.87
CA ASN A 161 0.16 68.39 12.09
C ASN A 161 -0.11 66.88 12.27
N ASN A 162 0.32 66.35 13.42
CA ASN A 162 -0.15 65.09 14.00
C ASN A 162 -1.49 65.33 14.72
N PHE A 163 -2.45 64.41 14.62
CA PHE A 163 -3.39 64.10 15.72
C PHE A 163 -4.14 62.78 15.49
N VAL A 164 -3.94 61.86 16.45
CA VAL A 164 -4.69 60.65 16.88
C VAL A 164 -4.84 59.48 15.92
#